data_AF-A0A2G9EE82-F1
#
_entry.id   AF-A0A2G9EE82-F1
#
_cell.length_a   1.000
_cell.length_b   1.000
_cell.length_c   1.000
_cell.angle_alpha   90.00
_cell.angle_beta   90.00
_cell.angle_gamma   90.00
#
_symmetry.space_group_name_H-M   'P 1'
#
loop_
_entity.id
_entity.type
_entity.pdbx_description
1 polymer ?
#
loop_
_entity_poly.entity_id
_entity_poly.type
_entity_poly.pdbx_seq_one_letter_code
_entity_poly.pdbx_strand_id
1 'polypeptide(L)'
;MEEITMKDRTLKQLLMSSSYFVLNKQIVKAIGIEAGFLLTTLIEASDGLANEDGWFYKTSPSLEEETGLSNHKQSKIIDELTKLGILEQENKGMPMKRYFRINFNKIEELVFKIQDLKNSKPSIEEIEKQGFKNFESKDLKNSNACIEKISNNKEYINNNLNKELNNNIYSEAVEYLNLKAGTKYKSSSKNTTKHIKARINDGYTLEDFKTVIDKKCSEWLNTDMEKYLCPETLFGPKFEKYLNQKIIHKNIGIPVSTQETKKIKWGE
;
A
#
# COMPACT_ATOMS: atom_id res chain seq x y z
N MET A 1 -4.43 -29.92 42.55
CA MET A 1 -3.22 -29.94 41.73
C MET A 1 -3.58 -29.25 40.43
N GLU A 2 -3.13 -28.00 40.33
CA GLU A 2 -3.44 -27.04 39.28
C GLU A 2 -2.76 -27.43 37.97
N GLU A 3 -3.54 -28.03 37.10
CA GLU A 3 -3.26 -28.13 35.68
C GLU A 3 -4.60 -27.80 35.03
N ILE A 4 -4.61 -26.89 34.04
CA ILE A 4 -5.79 -26.21 33.45
C ILE A 4 -6.01 -24.80 34.03
N THR A 5 -5.28 -23.81 33.49
CA THR A 5 -5.81 -22.50 33.04
C THR A 5 -4.68 -21.57 32.55
N MET A 6 -3.79 -22.05 31.66
CA MET A 6 -2.91 -21.17 30.87
C MET A 6 -3.45 -20.89 29.45
N LYS A 7 -4.62 -21.44 29.07
CA LYS A 7 -5.11 -21.45 27.69
C LYS A 7 -6.03 -20.29 27.28
N ASP A 8 -6.49 -19.45 28.22
CA ASP A 8 -7.43 -18.35 27.93
C ASP A 8 -6.83 -16.94 28.07
N ARG A 9 -5.53 -16.77 27.81
CA ARG A 9 -5.04 -15.45 27.44
C ARG A 9 -5.60 -15.13 26.05
N THR A 10 -6.66 -14.33 25.98
CA THR A 10 -7.31 -13.96 24.72
C THR A 10 -6.30 -13.46 23.69
N LEU A 11 -6.48 -13.75 22.39
CA LEU A 11 -5.66 -13.22 21.30
C LEU A 11 -5.52 -11.69 21.40
N LYS A 12 -6.59 -11.01 21.84
CA LYS A 12 -6.58 -9.57 22.14
C LYS A 12 -5.57 -9.24 23.24
N GLN A 13 -5.51 -9.99 24.33
CA GLN A 13 -4.51 -9.81 25.39
C GLN A 13 -3.09 -10.09 24.89
N LEU A 14 -2.88 -11.08 24.01
CA LEU A 14 -1.59 -11.37 23.37
C LEU A 14 -1.12 -10.21 22.47
N LEU A 15 -2.04 -9.68 21.65
CA LEU A 15 -1.79 -8.53 20.78
C LEU A 15 -1.60 -7.22 21.58
N MET A 16 -2.16 -7.13 22.79
CA MET A 16 -1.97 -6.01 23.72
C MET A 16 -0.72 -6.18 24.61
N SER A 17 -0.26 -7.41 24.85
CA SER A 17 0.91 -7.70 25.69
C SER A 17 2.21 -7.49 24.91
N SER A 18 2.75 -6.28 24.97
CA SER A 18 4.17 -5.88 24.92
C SER A 18 5.13 -6.53 23.89
N SER A 19 4.64 -7.27 22.90
CA SER A 19 5.46 -7.93 21.88
C SER A 19 5.46 -7.06 20.63
N TYR A 20 6.03 -5.86 20.75
CA TYR A 20 6.15 -4.91 19.65
C TYR A 20 7.57 -4.88 19.10
N PHE A 21 7.70 -4.77 17.79
CA PHE A 21 8.97 -4.50 17.14
C PHE A 21 9.20 -2.99 17.04
N VAL A 22 10.40 -2.54 17.39
CA VAL A 22 10.79 -1.14 17.28
C VAL A 22 11.54 -0.93 15.97
N LEU A 23 10.93 -0.21 15.03
CA LEU A 23 11.54 0.08 13.73
C LEU A 23 11.91 1.55 13.60
N ASN A 24 13.12 1.82 13.10
CA ASN A 24 13.53 3.18 12.78
C ASN A 24 12.81 3.67 11.52
N LYS A 25 12.05 4.76 11.66
CA LYS A 25 11.25 5.33 10.58
C LYS A 25 12.07 5.80 9.38
N GLN A 26 13.30 6.29 9.59
CA GLN A 26 14.15 6.76 8.49
C GLN A 26 14.69 5.59 7.68
N ILE A 27 15.12 4.52 8.35
CA ILE A 27 15.52 3.27 7.71
C ILE A 27 14.35 2.72 6.90
N VAL A 28 13.16 2.60 7.50
CA VAL A 28 11.96 2.11 6.80
C VAL A 28 11.61 2.95 5.57
N LYS A 29 11.76 4.28 5.64
CA LYS A 29 11.53 5.16 4.48
C LYS A 29 12.54 4.97 3.36
N ALA A 30 13.78 4.62 3.71
CA ALA A 30 14.86 4.50 2.75
C ALA A 30 14.89 3.15 2.04
N ILE A 31 14.66 2.05 2.77
CA ILE A 31 14.80 0.68 2.25
C ILE A 31 13.48 -0.13 2.25
N GLY A 32 12.40 0.42 2.82
CA GLY A 32 11.11 -0.26 2.93
C GLY A 32 10.92 -0.99 4.27
N ILE A 33 9.68 -1.42 4.53
CA ILE A 33 9.29 -2.00 5.83
C ILE A 33 9.88 -3.40 6.05
N GLU A 34 9.82 -4.28 5.05
CA GLU A 34 10.35 -5.64 5.18
C GLU A 34 11.87 -5.63 5.34
N ALA A 35 12.57 -4.81 4.54
CA ALA A 35 14.01 -4.66 4.62
C ALA A 35 14.46 -3.97 5.92
N GLY A 36 13.74 -2.92 6.35
CA GLY A 36 13.97 -2.27 7.63
C GLY A 36 13.76 -3.21 8.81
N PHE A 37 12.74 -4.07 8.74
CA PHE A 37 12.50 -5.06 9.78
C PHE A 37 13.59 -6.11 9.86
N LEU A 38 13.97 -6.72 8.72
CA LEU A 38 15.06 -7.70 8.70
C LEU A 38 16.39 -7.08 9.16
N LEU A 39 16.68 -5.84 8.74
CA LEU A 39 17.88 -5.12 9.18
C LEU A 39 17.87 -4.89 10.69
N THR A 40 16.75 -4.47 11.28
CA THR A 40 16.63 -4.32 12.75
C THR A 40 16.90 -5.64 13.47
N THR A 41 16.31 -6.75 13.02
CA THR A 41 16.56 -8.07 13.60
C THR A 41 18.04 -8.49 13.49
N LEU A 42 18.69 -8.17 12.36
CA LEU A 42 20.12 -8.43 12.19
C LEU A 42 20.98 -7.56 13.11
N ILE A 43 20.60 -6.30 13.36
CA ILE A 43 21.29 -5.41 14.31
C ILE A 43 21.19 -5.97 15.74
N GLU A 44 20.00 -6.39 16.16
CA GLU A 44 19.79 -7.02 17.47
C GLU A 44 20.64 -8.30 17.62
N ALA A 45 20.71 -9.12 16.56
CA ALA A 45 21.58 -10.29 16.53
C ALA A 45 23.06 -9.91 16.59
N SER A 46 23.48 -8.83 15.93
CA SER A 46 24.85 -8.31 16.01
C SER A 46 25.21 -7.91 17.43
N ASP A 47 24.36 -7.14 18.12
CA ASP A 47 24.60 -6.71 19.50
C ASP A 47 24.72 -7.89 20.47
N GLY A 48 23.95 -8.96 20.25
CA GLY A 48 23.92 -10.12 21.15
C GLY A 48 24.93 -11.23 20.83
N LEU A 49 25.35 -11.38 19.56
CA LEU A 49 26.04 -12.59 19.08
C LEU A 49 27.33 -12.32 18.28
N ALA A 50 27.68 -11.06 18.00
CA ALA A 50 28.88 -10.75 17.24
C ALA A 50 30.17 -11.07 18.01
N ASN A 51 31.18 -11.52 17.27
CA ASN A 51 32.54 -11.65 17.78
C ASN A 51 33.27 -10.29 17.79
N GLU A 52 34.54 -10.27 18.20
CA GLU A 52 35.37 -9.06 18.25
C GLU A 52 35.50 -8.33 16.91
N ASP A 53 35.43 -9.06 15.81
CA ASP A 53 35.48 -8.50 14.44
C ASP A 53 34.11 -8.00 13.94
N GLY A 54 33.05 -8.19 14.72
CA GLY A 54 31.67 -7.80 14.37
C GLY A 54 30.90 -8.83 13.54
N TRP A 55 31.41 -10.07 13.42
CA TRP A 55 30.76 -11.16 12.70
C TRP A 55 29.87 -11.99 13.63
N PHE A 56 28.63 -12.23 13.21
CA PHE A 56 27.68 -13.13 13.88
C PHE A 56 27.07 -14.08 12.86
N TYR A 57 26.59 -15.26 13.28
CA TYR A 57 25.92 -16.19 12.38
C TYR A 57 24.41 -16.19 12.62
N LYS A 58 23.64 -16.34 11.54
CA LYS A 58 22.19 -16.57 11.60
C LYS A 58 21.75 -17.52 10.49
N THR A 59 20.84 -18.42 10.81
CA THR A 59 20.26 -19.36 9.84
C THR A 59 18.98 -18.77 9.26
N SER A 60 18.62 -19.16 8.04
CA SER A 60 17.36 -18.72 7.43
C SER A 60 16.12 -19.16 8.22
N PRO A 61 16.04 -20.39 8.77
CA PRO A 61 14.92 -20.77 9.65
C PRO A 61 14.79 -19.90 10.90
N SER A 62 15.91 -19.55 11.56
CA SER A 62 15.90 -18.66 12.72
C SER A 62 15.39 -17.26 12.35
N LEU A 63 15.83 -16.72 11.20
CA LEU A 63 15.32 -15.44 10.71
C LEU A 63 13.83 -15.52 10.34
N GLU A 64 13.35 -16.64 9.81
CA GLU A 64 11.94 -16.84 9.49
C GLU A 64 11.07 -16.90 10.75
N GLU A 65 11.56 -17.54 11.81
CA GLU A 65 10.89 -17.58 13.11
C GLU A 65 10.78 -16.20 13.76
N GLU A 66 11.84 -15.39 13.68
CA GLU A 66 11.90 -14.05 14.28
C GLU A 66 11.11 -13.01 13.48
N THR A 67 11.11 -13.11 12.14
CA THR A 67 10.56 -12.07 11.26
C THR A 67 9.29 -12.47 10.51
N GLY A 68 8.97 -13.76 10.43
CA GLY A 68 7.91 -14.27 9.56
C GLY A 68 8.18 -14.11 8.06
N LEU A 69 9.38 -13.65 7.66
CA LEU A 69 9.76 -13.51 6.26
C LEU A 69 10.23 -14.85 5.71
N SER A 70 9.67 -15.28 4.57
CA SER A 70 10.11 -16.50 3.90
C SER A 70 11.56 -16.41 3.43
N ASN A 71 12.25 -17.54 3.32
CA ASN A 71 13.63 -17.64 2.81
C ASN A 71 13.86 -16.85 1.50
N HIS A 72 12.91 -16.88 0.56
CA HIS A 72 13.02 -16.13 -0.69
C HIS A 72 13.03 -14.61 -0.45
N LYS A 73 12.16 -14.10 0.41
CA LYS A 73 12.15 -12.67 0.79
C LYS A 73 13.42 -12.29 1.52
N GLN A 74 13.86 -13.10 2.48
CA GLN A 74 15.12 -12.90 3.20
C GLN A 74 16.28 -12.77 2.23
N SER A 75 16.41 -13.70 1.27
CA SER A 75 17.50 -13.70 0.29
C SER A 75 17.50 -12.44 -0.56
N LYS A 76 16.33 -12.03 -1.06
CA LYS A 76 16.21 -10.78 -1.84
C LYS A 76 16.63 -9.55 -1.04
N ILE A 77 16.17 -9.44 0.22
CA ILE A 77 16.51 -8.31 1.09
C ILE A 77 18.01 -8.32 1.44
N ILE A 78 18.57 -9.49 1.77
CA ILE A 78 20.01 -9.64 2.05
C ILE A 78 20.83 -9.18 0.84
N ASP A 79 20.45 -9.61 -0.38
CA ASP A 79 21.13 -9.18 -1.61
C ASP A 79 21.03 -7.66 -1.83
N GLU A 80 19.88 -7.04 -1.53
CA GLU A 80 19.70 -5.58 -1.60
C GLU A 80 20.57 -4.85 -0.57
N LEU A 81 20.61 -5.31 0.69
CA LEU A 81 21.43 -4.73 1.75
C LEU A 81 22.93 -4.88 1.47
N THR A 82 23.35 -6.00 0.87
CA THR A 82 24.74 -6.21 0.44
C THR A 82 25.11 -5.31 -0.72
N LYS A 83 24.21 -5.09 -1.71
CA LYS A 83 24.45 -4.13 -2.79
C LYS A 83 24.59 -2.69 -2.29
N LEU A 84 23.84 -2.32 -1.25
CA LEU A 84 23.97 -1.02 -0.57
C LEU A 84 25.25 -0.91 0.29
N GLY A 85 25.98 -2.01 0.49
CA GLY A 85 27.14 -2.08 1.36
C GLY A 85 26.82 -2.02 2.86
N ILE A 86 25.53 -2.13 3.23
CA ILE A 86 25.07 -2.10 4.63
C ILE A 86 25.38 -3.43 5.32
N LEU A 87 25.31 -4.53 4.56
CA LEU A 87 25.46 -5.88 5.08
C LEU A 87 26.53 -6.66 4.32
N GLU A 88 27.55 -7.12 5.02
CA GLU A 88 28.53 -8.07 4.52
C GLU A 88 28.09 -9.49 4.90
N GLN A 89 28.32 -10.47 4.01
CA GLN A 89 28.03 -11.87 4.27
C GLN A 89 29.17 -12.79 3.83
N GLU A 90 29.49 -13.79 4.64
CA GLU A 90 30.52 -14.78 4.36
C GLU A 90 30.11 -16.15 4.91
N ASN A 91 30.45 -17.22 4.19
CA ASN A 91 30.26 -18.58 4.68
C ASN A 91 31.55 -19.11 5.30
N LYS A 92 31.52 -19.50 6.58
CA LYS A 92 32.70 -19.90 7.37
C LYS A 92 32.49 -21.22 8.10
N GLY A 93 33.60 -21.88 8.41
CA GLY A 93 33.67 -23.05 9.28
C GLY A 93 33.19 -24.36 8.65
N MET A 94 33.26 -25.43 9.45
CA MET A 94 32.76 -26.76 9.11
C MET A 94 31.90 -27.24 10.31
N PRO A 95 30.58 -27.50 10.15
CA PRO A 95 29.78 -27.29 8.95
C PRO A 95 29.71 -25.81 8.55
N MET A 96 29.55 -25.57 7.25
CA MET A 96 29.54 -24.24 6.65
C MET A 96 28.34 -23.43 7.15
N LYS A 97 28.59 -22.34 7.86
CA LYS A 97 27.56 -21.43 8.39
C LYS A 97 27.68 -20.07 7.72
N ARG A 98 26.55 -19.41 7.51
CA ARG A 98 26.48 -18.04 6.98
C ARG A 98 26.62 -17.02 8.11
N TYR A 99 27.67 -16.23 8.03
CA TYR A 99 27.98 -15.13 8.92
C TYR A 99 27.65 -13.80 8.25
N PHE A 100 27.26 -12.84 9.07
CA PHE A 100 26.90 -11.48 8.69
C PHE A 100 27.71 -10.48 9.49
N ARG A 101 27.95 -9.31 8.90
CA ARG A 101 28.53 -8.16 9.56
C ARG A 101 27.86 -6.88 9.05
N ILE A 102 27.56 -5.97 9.97
CA ILE A 102 26.83 -4.74 9.68
C ILE A 102 27.80 -3.58 9.54
N ASN A 103 27.64 -2.82 8.46
CA ASN A 103 28.38 -1.59 8.23
C ASN A 103 27.54 -0.39 8.70
N PHE A 104 27.76 0.03 9.95
CA PHE A 104 27.02 1.14 10.55
C PHE A 104 27.27 2.48 9.83
N ASN A 105 28.49 2.72 9.30
CA ASN A 105 28.79 3.93 8.53
C ASN A 105 27.88 4.04 7.30
N LYS A 106 27.56 2.92 6.64
CA LYS A 106 26.65 2.92 5.49
C LYS A 106 25.19 3.17 5.89
N ILE A 107 24.78 2.71 7.07
CA ILE A 107 23.47 3.03 7.62
C ILE A 107 23.39 4.52 7.93
N GLU A 108 24.42 5.08 8.56
CA GLU A 108 24.53 6.52 8.84
C GLU A 108 24.47 7.33 7.55
N GLU A 109 25.29 7.00 6.54
CA GLU A 109 25.24 7.65 5.23
C GLU A 109 23.82 7.62 4.64
N LEU A 110 23.13 6.48 4.72
CA LEU A 110 21.79 6.31 4.17
C LEU A 110 20.75 7.15 4.94
N VAL A 111 20.85 7.21 6.27
CA VAL A 111 19.92 7.99 7.11
C VAL A 111 20.19 9.49 7.01
N PHE A 112 21.46 9.92 6.98
CA PHE A 112 21.86 11.33 6.99
C PHE A 112 21.88 11.98 5.60
N LYS A 113 22.21 11.27 4.52
CA LYS A 113 22.13 11.84 3.15
C LYS A 113 20.71 12.30 2.80
N ILE A 114 19.68 11.63 3.35
CA ILE A 114 18.27 12.03 3.19
C ILE A 114 17.97 13.37 3.86
N GLN A 115 18.77 13.78 4.86
CA GLN A 115 18.60 15.04 5.58
C GLN A 115 19.15 16.23 4.77
N ASP A 116 20.28 16.05 4.08
CA ASP A 116 20.94 17.10 3.29
C ASP A 116 20.24 17.38 1.95
N LEU A 117 19.67 16.35 1.31
CA LEU A 117 18.84 16.48 0.11
C LEU A 117 17.55 17.29 0.34
N LYS A 118 17.13 17.48 1.59
CA LYS A 118 15.97 18.32 1.94
C LYS A 118 16.33 19.78 2.20
N ASN A 119 17.61 20.12 2.37
CA ASN A 119 18.08 21.48 2.68
C ASN A 119 18.77 22.20 1.51
N SER A 120 19.08 21.49 0.42
CA SER A 120 19.63 22.06 -0.81
C SER A 120 18.61 21.95 -1.95
N LYS A 121 18.21 23.09 -2.54
CA LYS A 121 17.43 23.11 -3.79
C LYS A 121 18.18 22.36 -4.90
N PRO A 122 17.52 21.57 -5.77
CA PRO A 122 18.24 20.79 -6.77
C PRO A 122 18.57 21.66 -7.98
N SER A 123 19.86 21.73 -8.34
CA SER A 123 20.29 21.91 -9.72
C SER A 123 20.44 20.50 -10.31
N ILE A 124 19.56 20.19 -11.24
CA ILE A 124 19.55 18.97 -12.04
C ILE A 124 20.79 18.98 -12.93
N GLU A 125 21.62 17.94 -12.84
CA GLU A 125 22.27 17.24 -13.95
C GLU A 125 23.14 16.09 -13.39
N GLU A 126 23.05 14.91 -14.01
CA GLU A 126 23.85 13.67 -13.79
C GLU A 126 23.31 12.53 -12.90
N ILE A 127 22.00 12.25 -12.88
CA ILE A 127 21.49 10.92 -12.45
C ILE A 127 20.50 10.36 -13.48
N GLU A 128 21.00 10.03 -14.68
CA GLU A 128 20.21 9.31 -15.70
C GLU A 128 20.85 7.99 -16.16
N LYS A 129 21.73 7.38 -15.36
CA LYS A 129 22.21 6.02 -15.64
C LYS A 129 22.20 5.14 -14.39
N GLN A 130 21.00 4.74 -13.96
CA GLN A 130 20.62 3.40 -13.46
C GLN A 130 19.26 3.45 -12.71
N GLY A 131 18.17 3.33 -13.48
CA GLY A 131 17.02 2.47 -13.16
C GLY A 131 16.32 2.50 -11.80
N PHE A 132 16.17 3.63 -11.10
CA PHE A 132 15.18 3.77 -10.02
C PHE A 132 14.31 5.02 -10.23
N LYS A 133 12.99 4.83 -10.26
CA LYS A 133 12.01 5.89 -10.54
C LYS A 133 11.81 6.77 -9.30
N ASN A 134 12.18 8.04 -9.45
CA ASN A 134 12.06 9.11 -8.46
C ASN A 134 10.59 9.37 -8.05
N PHE A 135 10.34 9.47 -6.74
CA PHE A 135 9.22 10.24 -6.20
C PHE A 135 9.80 11.48 -5.51
N GLU A 136 9.78 12.61 -6.22
CA GLU A 136 9.98 13.93 -5.60
C GLU A 136 8.67 14.40 -4.96
N SER A 137 8.75 14.91 -3.73
CA SER A 137 7.88 16.02 -3.30
C SER A 137 8.60 16.89 -2.28
N LYS A 138 8.47 18.19 -2.55
CA LYS A 138 9.26 19.31 -2.07
C LYS A 138 8.85 19.80 -0.69
N ASP A 139 9.88 20.25 0.03
CA ASP A 139 9.93 21.33 1.02
C ASP A 139 9.17 21.18 2.34
N LEU A 140 9.94 20.68 3.31
CA LEU A 140 9.83 20.99 4.73
C LEU A 140 10.55 22.32 4.99
N LYS A 141 9.84 23.32 5.53
CA LYS A 141 10.45 24.41 6.30
C LYS A 141 9.73 24.51 7.63
N ASN A 142 10.36 24.06 8.70
CA ASN A 142 11.00 24.95 9.66
C ASN A 142 11.43 24.11 10.86
N SER A 143 12.71 24.20 11.17
CA SER A 143 13.40 23.54 12.25
C SER A 143 13.16 24.25 13.59
N ASN A 144 13.05 23.43 14.63
CA ASN A 144 13.44 23.70 16.02
C ASN A 144 12.51 24.59 16.86
N ALA A 145 11.57 23.94 17.54
CA ALA A 145 11.27 24.26 18.94
C ALA A 145 10.65 23.04 19.66
N CYS A 146 11.28 22.66 20.77
CA CYS A 146 10.75 21.94 21.95
C CYS A 146 10.01 20.60 21.78
N ILE A 147 10.70 19.55 22.24
CA ILE A 147 10.13 18.52 23.09
C ILE A 147 9.42 19.22 24.27
N GLU A 148 8.11 19.46 24.15
CA GLU A 148 7.12 19.56 25.24
C GLU A 148 5.78 20.06 24.64
N LYS A 149 4.93 19.10 24.26
CA LYS A 149 3.45 19.13 24.16
C LYS A 149 2.99 18.06 23.16
N ILE A 150 3.06 16.82 23.63
CA ILE A 150 2.34 15.68 23.06
C ILE A 150 0.85 15.95 23.28
N SER A 151 0.09 16.26 22.21
CA SER A 151 -1.33 15.85 22.09
C SER A 151 -2.02 16.12 20.73
N ASN A 152 -1.54 16.99 19.84
CA ASN A 152 -2.37 17.38 18.66
C ASN A 152 -1.91 16.87 17.28
N ASN A 153 -0.89 16.00 17.16
CA ASN A 153 -0.28 15.71 15.85
C ASN A 153 -0.86 14.47 15.10
N LYS A 154 -1.87 13.79 15.64
CA LYS A 154 -2.44 12.58 15.01
C LYS A 154 -3.40 12.90 13.85
N GLU A 155 -4.10 14.03 13.93
CA GLU A 155 -5.10 14.46 12.94
C GLU A 155 -4.47 14.98 11.63
N TYR A 156 -3.35 15.69 11.74
CA TYR A 156 -2.66 16.29 10.58
C TYR A 156 -1.97 15.24 9.68
N ILE A 157 -1.33 14.23 10.29
CA ILE A 157 -0.67 13.13 9.55
C ILE A 157 -1.71 12.26 8.82
N ASN A 158 -2.85 11.98 9.45
CA ASN A 158 -3.92 11.19 8.85
C ASN A 158 -4.57 11.93 7.66
N ASN A 159 -4.73 13.24 7.77
CA ASN A 159 -5.28 14.07 6.69
C ASN A 159 -4.37 14.13 5.44
N ASN A 160 -3.04 14.09 5.61
CA ASN A 160 -2.11 14.16 4.48
C ASN A 160 -1.94 12.81 3.77
N LEU A 161 -1.90 11.70 4.51
CA LEU A 161 -1.91 10.33 3.95
C LEU A 161 -3.21 10.04 3.20
N ASN A 162 -4.36 10.42 3.76
CA ASN A 162 -5.65 10.32 3.07
C ASN A 162 -5.65 11.17 1.78
N LYS A 163 -5.00 12.33 1.77
CA LYS A 163 -4.95 13.18 0.57
C LYS A 163 -4.14 12.55 -0.58
N GLU A 164 -3.01 11.92 -0.29
CA GLU A 164 -2.20 11.21 -1.29
C GLU A 164 -2.88 9.92 -1.79
N LEU A 165 -3.45 9.11 -0.88
CA LEU A 165 -4.20 7.92 -1.25
C LEU A 165 -5.41 8.27 -2.12
N ASN A 166 -6.14 9.30 -1.73
CA ASN A 166 -7.29 9.79 -2.52
C ASN A 166 -6.82 10.28 -3.89
N ASN A 167 -5.71 11.03 -3.96
CA ASN A 167 -5.09 11.47 -5.22
C ASN A 167 -4.84 10.31 -6.20
N ASN A 168 -4.34 9.18 -5.70
CA ASN A 168 -4.13 7.99 -6.53
C ASN A 168 -5.46 7.35 -7.01
N ILE A 169 -6.48 7.30 -6.15
CA ILE A 169 -7.81 6.78 -6.52
C ILE A 169 -8.47 7.62 -7.61
N TYR A 170 -8.32 8.95 -7.61
CA TYR A 170 -8.88 9.80 -8.69
C TYR A 170 -8.24 9.50 -10.05
N SER A 171 -6.92 9.32 -10.11
CA SER A 171 -6.24 9.00 -11.37
C SER A 171 -6.69 7.64 -11.89
N GLU A 172 -6.63 6.60 -11.04
CA GLU A 172 -6.92 5.24 -11.46
C GLU A 172 -8.38 5.04 -11.88
N ALA A 173 -9.35 5.60 -11.13
CA ALA A 173 -10.77 5.48 -11.47
C ALA A 173 -11.11 6.16 -12.81
N VAL A 174 -10.49 7.32 -13.09
CA VAL A 174 -10.73 8.08 -14.32
C VAL A 174 -10.01 7.45 -15.50
N GLU A 175 -8.78 6.98 -15.32
CA GLU A 175 -8.05 6.24 -16.35
C GLU A 175 -8.80 4.97 -16.75
N TYR A 176 -9.36 4.23 -15.79
CA TYR A 176 -10.17 3.05 -16.06
C TYR A 176 -11.47 3.38 -16.82
N LEU A 177 -12.16 4.46 -16.44
CA LEU A 177 -13.34 4.92 -17.17
C LEU A 177 -13.00 5.30 -18.62
N ASN A 178 -11.90 6.03 -18.81
CA ASN A 178 -11.43 6.43 -20.13
C ASN A 178 -11.11 5.21 -21.00
N LEU A 179 -10.43 4.21 -20.44
CA LEU A 179 -10.10 2.95 -21.10
C LEU A 179 -11.37 2.18 -21.52
N LYS A 180 -12.36 2.06 -20.64
CA LYS A 180 -13.56 1.25 -20.87
C LYS A 180 -14.60 1.92 -21.76
N ALA A 181 -14.82 3.21 -21.60
CA ALA A 181 -15.83 3.96 -22.34
C ALA A 181 -15.27 4.66 -23.59
N GLY A 182 -13.97 4.54 -23.88
CA GLY A 182 -13.33 5.26 -25.00
C GLY A 182 -13.33 6.79 -24.83
N THR A 183 -13.30 7.25 -23.58
CA THR A 183 -13.41 8.68 -23.25
C THR A 183 -12.07 9.28 -22.83
N LYS A 184 -12.03 10.61 -22.62
CA LYS A 184 -10.80 11.37 -22.31
C LYS A 184 -10.99 12.36 -21.16
N TYR A 185 -11.71 11.94 -20.12
CA TYR A 185 -11.92 12.74 -18.91
C TYR A 185 -10.61 12.96 -18.16
N LYS A 186 -10.49 14.12 -17.50
CA LYS A 186 -9.31 14.49 -16.70
C LYS A 186 -9.59 14.24 -15.22
N SER A 187 -8.69 13.53 -14.55
CA SER A 187 -8.74 13.34 -13.08
C SER A 187 -8.56 14.64 -12.30
N SER A 188 -7.91 15.64 -12.92
CA SER A 188 -7.74 17.00 -12.38
C SER A 188 -8.95 17.92 -12.55
N SER A 189 -10.01 17.48 -13.24
CA SER A 189 -11.21 18.30 -13.45
C SER A 189 -12.02 18.42 -12.16
N LYS A 190 -12.38 19.65 -11.75
CA LYS A 190 -13.17 19.93 -10.55
C LYS A 190 -14.45 19.10 -10.47
N ASN A 191 -15.16 18.90 -11.59
CA ASN A 191 -16.40 18.13 -11.61
C ASN A 191 -16.14 16.63 -11.34
N THR A 192 -15.13 16.06 -11.98
CA THR A 192 -14.72 14.66 -11.82
C THR A 192 -14.24 14.38 -10.40
N THR A 193 -13.33 15.22 -9.89
CA THR A 193 -12.80 15.10 -8.53
C THR A 193 -13.91 15.22 -7.49
N LYS A 194 -14.89 16.12 -7.68
CA LYS A 194 -16.02 16.29 -6.75
C LYS A 194 -16.81 14.99 -6.55
N HIS A 195 -17.15 14.30 -7.63
CA HIS A 195 -17.96 13.08 -7.54
C HIS A 195 -17.20 11.91 -6.94
N ILE A 196 -15.95 11.70 -7.34
CA ILE A 196 -15.10 10.64 -6.78
C ILE A 196 -14.84 10.89 -5.30
N LYS A 197 -14.58 12.15 -4.90
CA LYS A 197 -14.33 12.53 -3.51
C LYS A 197 -15.51 12.21 -2.61
N ALA A 198 -16.73 12.50 -3.10
CA ALA A 198 -17.95 12.19 -2.37
C ALA A 198 -18.03 10.68 -2.07
N ARG A 199 -17.74 9.82 -3.05
CA ARG A 199 -17.79 8.36 -2.86
C ARG A 199 -16.69 7.82 -1.97
N ILE A 200 -15.48 8.37 -2.03
CA ILE A 200 -14.41 8.02 -1.09
C ILE A 200 -14.84 8.37 0.35
N ASN A 201 -15.44 9.54 0.56
CA ASN A 201 -15.94 9.95 1.87
C ASN A 201 -17.10 9.06 2.37
N ASP A 202 -17.90 8.51 1.45
CA ASP A 202 -18.94 7.53 1.76
C ASP A 202 -18.35 6.14 2.12
N GLY A 203 -17.04 5.92 1.95
CA GLY A 203 -16.35 4.68 2.28
C GLY A 203 -16.13 3.70 1.12
N TYR A 204 -16.38 4.12 -0.13
CA TYR A 204 -16.18 3.26 -1.30
C TYR A 204 -14.71 3.19 -1.73
N THR A 205 -14.31 1.99 -2.15
CA THR A 205 -12.95 1.67 -2.59
C THR A 205 -12.79 1.83 -4.09
N LEU A 206 -11.54 1.91 -4.59
CA LEU A 206 -11.24 1.94 -6.02
C LEU A 206 -11.90 0.78 -6.79
N GLU A 207 -11.98 -0.40 -6.18
CA GLU A 207 -12.57 -1.59 -6.80
C GLU A 207 -14.08 -1.44 -7.03
N ASP A 208 -14.77 -0.72 -6.14
CA ASP A 208 -16.19 -0.37 -6.30
C ASP A 208 -16.38 0.55 -7.51
N PHE A 209 -15.49 1.54 -7.70
CA PHE A 209 -15.54 2.39 -8.90
C PHE A 209 -15.36 1.57 -10.17
N LYS A 210 -14.35 0.68 -10.22
CA LYS A 210 -14.12 -0.22 -11.36
C LYS A 210 -15.35 -1.09 -11.64
N THR A 211 -15.97 -1.63 -10.59
CA THR A 211 -17.18 -2.45 -10.69
C THR A 211 -18.36 -1.67 -11.29
N VAL A 212 -18.62 -0.45 -10.83
CA VAL A 212 -19.68 0.41 -11.40
C VAL A 212 -19.40 0.73 -12.86
N ILE A 213 -18.15 1.05 -13.21
CA ILE A 213 -17.72 1.32 -14.58
C ILE A 213 -18.00 0.09 -15.45
N ASP A 214 -17.57 -1.11 -15.04
CA ASP A 214 -17.77 -2.32 -15.84
C ASP A 214 -19.25 -2.65 -16.04
N LYS A 215 -20.07 -2.53 -14.99
CA LYS A 215 -21.52 -2.75 -15.08
C LYS A 215 -22.18 -1.80 -16.05
N LYS A 216 -21.86 -0.50 -15.96
CA LYS A 216 -22.48 0.53 -16.80
C LYS A 216 -21.94 0.60 -18.20
N CYS A 217 -20.65 0.34 -18.38
CA CYS A 217 -20.09 0.17 -19.72
C CYS A 217 -20.76 -1.01 -20.42
N SER A 218 -20.90 -2.16 -19.76
CA SER A 218 -21.57 -3.32 -20.36
C SER A 218 -23.04 -3.08 -20.71
N GLU A 219 -23.75 -2.25 -19.94
CA GLU A 219 -25.17 -1.96 -20.15
C GLU A 219 -25.40 -0.84 -21.18
N TRP A 220 -24.54 0.18 -21.20
CA TRP A 220 -24.80 1.43 -21.92
C TRP A 220 -23.92 1.65 -23.16
N LEU A 221 -22.78 0.97 -23.31
CA LEU A 221 -22.01 1.05 -24.57
C LEU A 221 -22.86 0.59 -25.75
N ASN A 222 -22.73 1.28 -26.88
CA ASN A 222 -23.48 1.01 -28.12
C ASN A 222 -24.99 1.19 -27.98
N THR A 223 -25.45 2.03 -27.03
CA THR A 223 -26.85 2.40 -26.87
C THR A 223 -26.99 3.92 -26.75
N ASP A 224 -28.21 4.44 -26.83
CA ASP A 224 -28.49 5.87 -26.59
C ASP A 224 -28.06 6.35 -25.18
N MET A 225 -27.84 5.40 -24.26
CA MET A 225 -27.41 5.68 -22.90
C MET A 225 -25.88 5.88 -22.78
N GLU A 226 -25.10 5.59 -23.81
CA GLU A 226 -23.63 5.73 -23.80
C GLU A 226 -23.18 7.16 -23.45
N LYS A 227 -23.93 8.17 -23.87
CA LYS A 227 -23.71 9.58 -23.53
C LYS A 227 -23.70 9.88 -22.03
N TYR A 228 -24.23 8.96 -21.21
CA TYR A 228 -24.25 9.07 -19.76
C TYR A 228 -23.07 8.35 -19.08
N LEU A 229 -22.11 7.79 -19.83
CA LEU A 229 -20.84 7.27 -19.31
C LEU A 229 -19.88 8.41 -18.97
N CYS A 230 -20.23 9.19 -17.95
CA CYS A 230 -19.44 10.30 -17.43
C CYS A 230 -19.30 10.22 -15.90
N PRO A 231 -18.25 10.83 -15.31
CA PRO A 231 -18.04 10.80 -13.85
C PRO A 231 -19.23 11.30 -13.03
N GLU A 232 -19.95 12.30 -13.54
CA GLU A 232 -21.12 12.88 -12.88
C GLU A 232 -22.27 11.88 -12.76
N THR A 233 -22.56 11.13 -13.83
CA THR A 233 -23.64 10.14 -13.80
C THR A 233 -23.22 8.89 -13.06
N LEU A 234 -22.02 8.36 -13.34
CA LEU A 234 -21.54 7.10 -12.77
C LEU A 234 -21.27 7.22 -11.27
N PHE A 235 -20.68 8.34 -10.83
CA PHE A 235 -20.28 8.57 -9.43
C PHE A 235 -21.22 9.56 -8.72
N GLY A 236 -22.41 9.77 -9.28
CA GLY A 236 -23.51 10.54 -8.69
C GLY A 236 -24.27 9.78 -7.61
N PRO A 237 -25.38 10.34 -7.07
CA PRO A 237 -26.12 9.79 -5.92
C PRO A 237 -26.61 8.33 -6.07
N LYS A 238 -26.65 7.82 -7.30
CA LYS A 238 -27.08 6.45 -7.62
C LYS A 238 -25.94 5.43 -7.59
N PHE A 239 -24.74 5.82 -7.15
CA PHE A 239 -23.56 4.95 -7.14
C PHE A 239 -23.80 3.60 -6.45
N GLU A 240 -24.32 3.60 -5.23
CA GLU A 240 -24.63 2.37 -4.47
C GLU A 240 -25.61 1.46 -5.21
N LYS A 241 -26.61 2.06 -5.87
CA LYS A 241 -27.58 1.33 -6.69
C LYS A 241 -26.88 0.66 -7.88
N TYR A 242 -25.95 1.34 -8.53
CA TYR A 242 -25.18 0.77 -9.64
C TYR A 242 -24.22 -0.32 -9.17
N LEU A 243 -23.57 -0.11 -8.04
CA LEU A 243 -22.67 -1.08 -7.41
C LEU A 243 -23.41 -2.37 -7.06
N ASN A 244 -24.63 -2.27 -6.55
CA ASN A 244 -25.45 -3.43 -6.17
C ASN A 244 -26.34 -3.96 -7.31
N GLN A 245 -26.26 -3.39 -8.51
CA GLN A 245 -27.06 -3.83 -9.64
C GLN A 245 -26.67 -5.26 -10.05
N LYS A 246 -27.66 -6.14 -10.20
CA LYS A 246 -27.48 -7.49 -10.73
C LYS A 246 -27.22 -7.40 -12.24
N ILE A 247 -26.14 -8.03 -12.70
CA ILE A 247 -25.84 -8.13 -14.14
C ILE A 247 -26.82 -9.14 -14.72
N ILE A 248 -27.85 -8.64 -15.39
CA ILE A 248 -28.71 -9.49 -16.21
C ILE A 248 -27.95 -9.64 -17.52
N HIS A 249 -27.28 -10.77 -17.72
CA HIS A 249 -26.76 -11.12 -19.03
C HIS A 249 -27.96 -11.22 -19.97
N LYS A 250 -28.17 -10.18 -20.79
CA LYS A 250 -29.06 -10.29 -21.95
C LYS A 250 -28.41 -11.33 -22.87
N ASN A 251 -28.86 -12.57 -22.75
CA ASN A 251 -28.69 -13.56 -23.81
C ASN A 251 -29.24 -12.91 -25.08
N ILE A 252 -28.33 -12.55 -26.00
CA ILE A 252 -28.70 -12.17 -27.34
C ILE A 252 -29.13 -13.46 -28.04
N GLY A 253 -30.43 -13.58 -28.27
CA GLY A 253 -31.02 -14.69 -29.01
C GLY A 253 -32.51 -14.49 -29.29
N ILE A 254 -32.81 -13.72 -30.34
CA ILE A 254 -33.95 -13.88 -31.30
C ILE A 254 -35.39 -13.72 -30.73
N PRO A 255 -36.29 -12.98 -31.42
CA PRO A 255 -37.62 -12.68 -30.91
C PRO A 255 -38.55 -13.91 -30.99
N VAL A 256 -39.21 -14.23 -29.89
CA VAL A 256 -40.36 -15.15 -29.90
C VAL A 256 -41.63 -14.35 -29.67
N SER A 257 -42.49 -14.43 -30.68
CA SER A 257 -43.83 -13.88 -30.79
C SER A 257 -44.76 -14.28 -29.64
N THR A 258 -45.61 -13.32 -29.28
CA THR A 258 -47.04 -13.44 -28.89
C THR A 258 -47.47 -14.72 -28.15
N GLN A 259 -47.91 -14.57 -26.89
CA GLN A 259 -49.21 -15.12 -26.46
C GLN A 259 -49.70 -14.53 -25.11
N GLU A 260 -50.88 -13.91 -25.22
CA GLU A 260 -52.02 -13.83 -24.30
C GLU A 260 -51.87 -13.30 -22.86
N THR A 261 -52.41 -12.10 -22.67
CA THR A 261 -52.96 -11.61 -21.42
C THR A 261 -54.08 -12.55 -20.90
N LYS A 262 -53.81 -13.32 -19.84
CA LYS A 262 -54.89 -13.87 -19.02
C LYS A 262 -55.43 -12.77 -18.11
N LYS A 263 -56.62 -12.27 -18.46
CA LYS A 263 -57.52 -11.53 -17.56
C LYS A 263 -57.75 -12.37 -16.30
N ILE A 264 -57.34 -11.86 -15.14
CA ILE A 264 -57.85 -12.35 -13.86
C ILE A 264 -59.03 -11.46 -13.50
N LYS A 265 -60.21 -12.05 -13.54
CA LYS A 265 -61.49 -11.48 -13.12
C LYS A 265 -61.58 -11.66 -11.60
N TRP A 266 -61.83 -10.59 -10.86
CA TRP A 266 -62.40 -10.69 -9.51
C TRP A 266 -63.77 -10.00 -9.57
N GLY A 267 -64.83 -10.80 -9.69
CA GLY A 267 -66.17 -10.46 -9.21
C GLY A 267 -66.38 -11.19 -7.87
N GLU A 268 -67.43 -10.97 -7.10
CA GLU A 268 -68.64 -10.15 -7.19
C GLU A 268 -69.06 -9.87 -5.73
#